data_AF-A0A352NSG9-F1
#
_entry.id   AF-A0A352NSG9-F1
#
_cell.length_a   1.000
_cell.length_b   1.000
_cell.length_c   1.000
_cell.angle_alpha   90.00
_cell.angle_beta   90.00
_cell.angle_gamma   90.00
#
_symmetry.space_group_name_H-M   'P 1'
#
loop_
_entity.id
_entity.type
_entity.pdbx_description
1 polymer ?
#
loop_
_entity_poly.entity_id
_entity_poly.type
_entity_poly.pdbx_seq_one_letter_code
_entity_poly.pdbx_strand_id
1 'polypeptide(L)'
;MATKTVIPQDHNIIKISIEEAMPDNYLPYAVEVAKDRALPDVRDGLKPVHRRIIYGSYKLKAFPDRPYYKSARIVGDILGKYHPHG
;
A
#
# COMPACT_ATOMS: atom_id res chain seq x y z
N MET A 1 -1.06 -46.29 -14.77
CA MET A 1 -1.82 -46.00 -13.54
C MET A 1 -1.14 -44.81 -12.86
N ALA A 2 -1.78 -43.64 -12.84
CA ALA A 2 -1.21 -42.45 -12.21
C ALA A 2 -1.09 -42.68 -10.70
N THR A 3 0.13 -42.58 -10.19
CA THR A 3 0.47 -42.68 -8.77
C THR A 3 -0.33 -41.65 -8.00
N LYS A 4 -1.18 -42.11 -7.07
CA LYS A 4 -1.87 -41.25 -6.10
C LYS A 4 -0.81 -40.51 -5.28
N THR A 5 -0.62 -39.23 -5.55
CA THR A 5 0.21 -38.35 -4.74
C THR A 5 -0.44 -38.25 -3.37
N VAL A 6 0.16 -38.90 -2.37
CA VAL A 6 -0.32 -38.81 -0.98
C VAL A 6 0.13 -37.45 -0.46
N ILE A 7 -0.78 -36.47 -0.52
CA ILE A 7 -0.57 -35.16 0.08
C ILE A 7 -0.64 -35.38 1.61
N PRO A 8 0.37 -34.94 2.38
CA PRO A 8 0.32 -35.03 3.84
C PRO A 8 -0.96 -34.38 4.35
N GLN A 9 -1.72 -35.09 5.19
CA GLN A 9 -2.87 -34.50 5.89
C GLN A 9 -2.35 -33.61 7.02
N ASP A 10 -1.97 -32.39 6.67
CA ASP A 10 -1.85 -31.32 7.66
C ASP A 10 -3.27 -30.80 7.95
N HIS A 11 -3.66 -30.83 9.22
CA HIS A 11 -4.99 -30.42 9.69
C HIS A 11 -5.25 -28.91 9.53
N ASN A 12 -4.26 -28.13 9.09
CA ASN A 12 -4.36 -26.71 8.79
C ASN A 12 -4.48 -26.36 7.29
N ILE A 13 -4.57 -27.35 6.39
CA ILE A 13 -4.75 -27.07 4.96
C ILE A 13 -6.22 -26.82 4.65
N ILE A 14 -6.55 -25.56 4.35
CA ILE A 14 -7.87 -25.18 3.85
C ILE A 14 -7.88 -25.38 2.34
N LYS A 15 -8.71 -26.32 1.87
CA LYS A 15 -8.94 -26.53 0.44
C LYS A 15 -10.04 -25.57 -0.02
N ILE A 16 -9.67 -24.60 -0.84
CA ILE A 16 -10.60 -23.66 -1.48
C ILE A 16 -10.45 -23.78 -3.00
N SER A 17 -11.56 -23.72 -3.73
CA SER A 17 -11.52 -23.68 -5.20
C SER A 17 -11.01 -22.31 -5.67
N ILE A 18 -10.41 -22.25 -6.86
CA ILE A 18 -9.92 -20.97 -7.37
C ILE A 18 -11.09 -20.03 -7.71
N GLU A 19 -12.21 -20.59 -8.16
CA GLU A 19 -13.44 -19.87 -8.48
C GLU A 19 -14.01 -19.16 -7.24
N GLU A 20 -13.91 -19.81 -6.07
CA GLU A 20 -14.33 -19.25 -4.78
C GLU A 20 -13.31 -18.26 -4.22
N ALA A 21 -12.01 -18.55 -4.33
CA ALA A 21 -10.96 -17.69 -3.79
C ALA A 21 -10.72 -16.41 -4.60
N MET A 22 -10.96 -16.41 -5.91
CA MET A 22 -10.57 -15.29 -6.78
C MET A 22 -11.32 -13.99 -6.45
N PRO A 23 -12.67 -13.96 -6.33
CA PRO A 23 -13.41 -12.73 -6.00
C PRO A 23 -12.99 -12.15 -4.65
N ASP A 24 -12.84 -13.00 -3.64
CA ASP A 24 -12.51 -12.59 -2.27
C ASP A 24 -11.11 -12.00 -2.14
N ASN A 25 -10.15 -12.47 -2.94
CA ASN A 25 -8.78 -11.95 -2.92
C ASN A 25 -8.61 -10.75 -3.85
N TYR A 26 -9.23 -10.77 -5.03
CA TYR A 26 -9.02 -9.76 -6.05
C TYR A 26 -9.79 -8.47 -5.78
N LEU A 27 -11.06 -8.59 -5.37
CA LEU A 27 -11.94 -7.42 -5.23
C LEU A 27 -11.44 -6.42 -4.17
N PRO A 28 -11.04 -6.85 -2.95
CA PRO A 28 -10.52 -5.92 -1.95
C PRO A 28 -9.26 -5.21 -2.44
N TYR A 29 -8.35 -5.93 -3.09
CA TYR A 29 -7.15 -5.33 -3.66
C TYR A 29 -7.48 -4.29 -4.74
N ALA A 30 -8.37 -4.62 -5.68
CA ALA A 30 -8.75 -3.71 -6.76
C ALA A 30 -9.40 -2.42 -6.23
N VAL A 31 -10.30 -2.54 -5.25
CA VAL A 31 -10.97 -1.40 -4.61
C VAL A 31 -9.96 -0.53 -3.87
N GLU A 32 -9.08 -1.11 -3.06
CA GLU A 32 -8.07 -0.37 -2.30
C GLU A 32 -7.03 0.30 -3.22
N VAL A 33 -6.65 -0.34 -4.32
CA VAL A 33 -5.79 0.27 -5.34
C VAL A 33 -6.47 1.48 -5.96
N ALA A 34 -7.75 1.37 -6.32
CA ALA A 34 -8.48 2.47 -6.94
C ALA A 34 -8.60 3.66 -5.98
N LYS A 35 -9.03 3.42 -4.74
CA LYS A 35 -9.34 4.43 -3.74
C LYS A 35 -8.11 5.05 -3.09
N ASP A 36 -7.20 4.22 -2.59
CA ASP A 36 -6.11 4.65 -1.70
C ASP A 36 -4.74 4.72 -2.38
N ARG A 37 -4.69 4.57 -3.71
CA ARG A 37 -3.45 4.68 -4.49
C ARG A 37 -3.62 5.44 -5.81
N ALA A 38 -4.57 5.01 -6.65
CA ALA A 38 -4.63 5.45 -8.04
C ALA A 38 -5.38 6.77 -8.24
N LEU A 39 -6.60 6.87 -7.69
CA LEU A 39 -7.47 8.03 -7.90
C LEU A 39 -7.19 9.14 -6.86
N PRO A 40 -7.20 10.41 -7.27
CA PRO A 40 -7.12 11.53 -6.34
C PRO A 40 -8.46 11.78 -5.63
N ASP A 41 -8.40 12.40 -4.46
CA ASP A 41 -9.60 12.87 -3.75
C ASP A 41 -10.14 14.15 -4.42
N VAL A 42 -11.47 14.25 -4.59
CA VAL A 42 -12.11 15.40 -5.25
C VAL A 42 -11.93 16.72 -4.49
N ARG A 43 -11.73 16.67 -3.17
CA ARG A 43 -11.68 17.87 -2.31
C ARG A 43 -10.38 18.65 -2.48
N ASP A 44 -9.28 17.95 -2.74
CA ASP A 44 -7.95 18.55 -2.83
C ASP A 44 -7.17 18.16 -4.10
N GLY A 45 -7.68 17.22 -4.90
CA GLY A 45 -7.00 16.72 -6.10
C GLY A 45 -5.75 15.89 -5.81
N LEU A 46 -5.49 15.52 -4.55
CA LEU A 46 -4.26 14.85 -4.16
C LEU A 46 -4.45 13.34 -4.01
N LYS A 47 -3.50 12.59 -4.58
CA LYS A 47 -3.29 11.18 -4.23
C LYS A 47 -2.77 11.07 -2.79
N PRO A 48 -2.99 9.94 -2.11
CA PRO A 48 -2.56 9.76 -0.71
C PRO A 48 -1.06 10.00 -0.48
N VAL A 49 -0.19 9.64 -1.44
CA VAL A 49 1.26 9.87 -1.34
C VAL A 49 1.61 11.37 -1.32
N HIS A 50 0.95 12.19 -2.15
CA HIS A 50 1.20 13.64 -2.18
C HIS A 50 0.82 14.29 -0.85
N ARG A 51 -0.34 13.91 -0.29
CA ARG A 51 -0.81 14.43 1.00
C ARG A 51 0.17 14.11 2.13
N ARG A 52 0.71 12.89 2.16
CA ARG A 52 1.74 12.47 3.12
C ARG A 52 3.04 13.27 2.96
N ILE A 53 3.47 13.55 1.72
CA ILE A 53 4.67 14.36 1.45
C ILE A 53 4.50 15.80 1.95
N ILE A 54 3.39 16.44 1.61
CA ILE A 54 3.12 17.82 2.02
C ILE A 54 2.98 17.92 3.54
N TYR A 55 2.26 16.98 4.17
CA TYR A 55 2.11 16.93 5.62
C TYR A 55 3.43 16.66 6.36
N GLY A 56 4.23 15.71 5.87
CA GLY A 56 5.56 15.42 6.43
C GLY A 56 6.49 16.63 6.32
N SER A 57 6.48 17.31 5.16
CA SER A 57 7.25 18.54 4.93
C SER A 57 6.82 19.68 5.88
N TYR A 58 5.51 19.82 6.11
CA TYR A 58 4.95 20.75 7.08
C TYR A 58 5.45 20.45 8.51
N LYS A 59 5.41 19.17 8.93
CA LYS A 59 5.89 18.74 10.26
C LYS A 59 7.41 18.91 10.42
N LEU A 60 8.17 18.71 9.35
CA LEU A 60 9.61 18.97 9.29
C LEU A 60 9.95 20.46 9.19
N LYS A 61 8.94 21.35 9.16
CA LYS A 61 9.16 22.79 9.10
C LYS A 61 9.93 23.20 7.82
N ALA A 62 9.76 22.46 6.73
CA ALA A 62 10.36 22.73 5.42
C ALA A 62 9.51 23.74 4.62
N PHE A 63 9.50 24.99 5.08
CA PHE A 63 8.77 26.09 4.44
C PHE A 63 9.60 26.79 3.36
N PRO A 64 8.96 27.49 2.41
CA PRO A 64 9.66 28.15 1.30
C PRO A 64 10.64 29.26 1.71
N ASP A 65 10.47 29.83 2.90
CA ASP A 65 11.33 30.87 3.48
C ASP A 65 12.58 30.31 4.18
N ARG A 66 12.77 28.98 4.19
CA ARG A 66 13.90 28.30 4.84
C ARG A 66 14.89 27.69 3.85
N PRO A 67 16.15 27.44 4.26
CA PRO A 67 17.12 26.72 3.45
C PRO A 67 16.64 25.32 3.04
N TYR A 68 17.14 24.85 1.89
CA TYR A 68 16.78 23.55 1.34
C TYR A 68 17.18 22.37 2.23
N TYR A 69 16.34 21.34 2.25
CA TYR A 69 16.64 20.04 2.83
C TYR A 69 17.08 19.06 1.74
N LYS A 70 17.90 18.08 2.13
CA LYS A 70 18.21 16.94 1.24
C LYS A 70 16.96 16.07 1.06
N SER A 71 16.66 15.68 -0.18
CA SER A 71 15.48 14.86 -0.50
C SER A 71 15.45 13.56 0.31
N ALA A 72 16.60 12.91 0.50
CA ALA A 72 16.72 11.69 1.31
C ALA A 72 16.20 11.85 2.75
N ARG A 73 16.37 13.04 3.34
CA ARG A 73 15.85 13.33 4.69
C ARG A 73 14.33 13.44 4.70
N ILE A 74 13.76 14.12 3.71
CA ILE A 74 12.30 14.27 3.58
C ILE A 74 11.66 12.89 3.33
N VAL A 75 12.18 12.13 2.37
CA VAL A 75 11.72 10.78 2.03
C VAL A 75 11.81 9.85 3.25
N GLY A 76 12.95 9.84 3.96
CA GLY A 76 13.14 8.98 5.12
C GLY A 76 12.15 9.26 6.26
N ASP A 77 11.85 10.53 6.56
CA ASP A 77 10.89 10.88 7.61
C ASP A 77 9.45 10.47 7.24
N ILE A 78 9.07 10.68 5.97
CA ILE A 78 7.73 10.31 5.48
C ILE A 78 7.57 8.80 5.45
N LEU A 79 8.58 8.06 4.99
CA LEU A 79 8.57 6.60 4.98
C LEU A 79 8.38 6.03 6.39
N GLY A 80 9.16 6.54 7.35
CA GLY A 80 9.13 6.04 8.72
C GLY A 80 7.84 6.35 9.49
N LYS A 81 7.13 7.43 9.13
CA LYS A 81 5.97 7.91 9.92
C LYS A 81 4.63 7.78 9.22
N TYR A 82 4.58 7.92 7.90
CA TYR A 82 3.32 8.17 7.19
C TYR A 82 3.11 7.30 5.95
N HIS A 83 4.19 6.74 5.37
CA HIS A 83 4.11 5.93 4.14
C HIS A 83 4.96 4.64 4.25
N PRO A 84 4.39 3.51 4.68
CA PRO A 84 5.14 2.26 4.89
C PRO A 84 5.43 1.51 3.57
N HIS A 85 5.69 2.25 2.49
CA HIS A 85 5.96 1.73 1.15
C HIS A 85 7.08 2.55 0.51
N GLY A 86 8.04 1.87 -0.13
CA GLY A 86 9.16 2.49 -0.84
C GLY A 86 8.77 3.13 -2.16
#